data_AF-A0A7C5K3X3-F1
#
_entry.id   AF-A0A7C5K3X3-F1
#
_cell.length_a   1.000
_cell.length_b   1.000
_cell.length_c   1.000
_cell.angle_alpha   90.00
_cell.angle_beta   90.00
_cell.angle_gamma   90.00
#
_symmetry.space_group_name_H-M   'P 1'
#
loop_
_entity.id
_entity.type
_entity.pdbx_description
1 polymer ?
#
loop_
_entity_poly.entity_id
_entity_poly.type
_entity_poly.pdbx_seq_one_letter_code
_entity_poly.pdbx_strand_id
1 'polypeptide(L)'
;MNVLLTLTVILVAAGAQARLPAVAGLRLEFLPALVAFAALTYRPGVALGLALAAGLTQDALSAGPFGVTGLAFATVTFGIVLARDIFDRDLPWTQMVAGAALAGGAALAGSAAAGFFSWQALALAGLGALWTPVVFLTGDACSS
;
A
#
# COMPACT_ATOMS: atom_id res chain seq x y z
N MET A 1 -6.71 17.39 -3.48
CA MET A 1 -5.44 17.04 -2.80
C MET A 1 -4.28 17.10 -3.81
N ASN A 2 -3.16 17.74 -3.45
CA ASN A 2 -2.01 17.87 -4.35
C ASN A 2 -1.24 16.54 -4.43
N VAL A 3 -0.89 16.12 -5.65
CA VAL A 3 -0.10 14.91 -5.90
C VAL A 3 1.24 14.97 -5.16
N LEU A 4 1.87 16.15 -5.13
CA LEU A 4 3.10 16.38 -4.38
C LEU A 4 2.92 16.10 -2.88
N LEU A 5 1.85 16.58 -2.26
CA LEU A 5 1.54 16.30 -0.85
C LEU A 5 1.39 14.81 -0.58
N THR A 6 0.74 14.08 -1.48
CA THR A 6 0.55 12.62 -1.33
C THR A 6 1.87 11.88 -1.46
N LEU A 7 2.70 12.29 -2.42
CA LEU A 7 4.03 11.72 -2.62
C LEU A 7 4.94 12.01 -1.41
N THR A 8 4.89 13.23 -0.87
CA THR A 8 5.61 13.57 0.38
C THR A 8 5.13 12.73 1.55
N VAL A 9 3.83 12.54 1.73
CA VAL A 9 3.27 11.69 2.79
C VAL A 9 3.74 10.24 2.62
N ILE A 10 3.74 9.71 1.40
CA ILE A 10 4.23 8.36 1.09
C ILE A 10 5.73 8.23 1.45
N LEU A 11 6.56 9.20 1.07
CA LEU A 11 7.99 9.19 1.38
C LEU A 11 8.27 9.30 2.88
N VAL A 12 7.55 10.17 3.59
CA VAL A 12 7.68 10.34 5.05
C VAL A 12 7.22 9.07 5.77
N ALA A 13 6.09 8.47 5.34
CA ALA A 13 5.59 7.22 5.90
C ALA A 13 6.54 6.04 5.64
N ALA A 14 7.15 5.96 4.44
CA ALA A 14 8.16 4.95 4.12
C ALA A 14 9.38 5.08 5.02
N GLY A 15 9.90 6.31 5.20
CA GLY A 15 11.02 6.58 6.08
C GLY A 15 10.71 6.29 7.55
N ALA A 16 9.50 6.62 8.01
CA ALA A 16 9.05 6.30 9.37
C ALA A 16 8.91 4.79 9.61
N GLN A 17 8.36 4.06 8.62
CA GLN A 17 8.24 2.59 8.68
C GLN A 17 9.58 1.88 8.69
N ALA A 18 10.58 2.37 7.95
CA ALA A 18 11.92 1.79 7.96
C ALA A 18 12.53 1.80 9.37
N ARG A 19 12.16 2.79 10.20
CA ARG A 19 12.64 2.96 11.58
C ARG A 19 11.83 2.22 12.63
N LEU A 20 10.67 1.64 12.28
CA LEU A 20 9.84 0.93 13.25
C LEU A 20 10.39 -0.50 13.47
N PRO A 21 10.58 -0.92 14.73
CA PRO A 21 10.94 -2.29 15.06
C PRO A 21 9.78 -3.23 14.70
N ALA A 22 10.09 -4.38 14.10
CA ALA A 22 9.11 -5.40 13.79
C ALA A 22 8.49 -5.92 15.10
N VAL A 23 7.19 -5.75 15.28
CA VAL A 23 6.48 -6.24 16.46
C VAL A 23 6.05 -7.67 16.17
N ALA A 24 6.55 -8.63 16.97
CA ALA A 24 6.31 -10.07 16.76
C ALA A 24 6.74 -10.61 15.38
N GLY A 25 7.76 -10.00 14.76
CA GLY A 25 8.24 -10.40 13.43
C GLY A 25 7.38 -9.89 12.26
N LEU A 26 6.29 -9.16 12.53
CA LEU A 26 5.54 -8.42 11.52
C LEU A 26 5.95 -6.94 11.54
N ARG A 27 6.25 -6.40 10.35
CA ARG A 27 6.38 -4.94 10.17
C ARG A 27 5.00 -4.38 9.84
N LEU A 28 4.55 -3.40 10.61
CA LEU A 28 3.34 -2.64 10.28
C LEU A 28 3.63 -1.77 9.06
N GLU A 29 3.08 -2.16 7.91
CA GLU A 29 3.20 -1.43 6.66
C GLU A 29 1.98 -0.50 6.48
N PHE A 30 2.18 0.81 6.58
CA PHE A 30 1.16 1.81 6.25
C PHE A 30 1.21 2.24 4.77
N LEU A 31 2.26 1.85 4.04
CA LEU A 31 2.42 2.12 2.62
C LEU A 31 1.27 1.56 1.77
N PRO A 32 0.86 0.29 1.95
CA PRO A 32 -0.25 -0.29 1.22
C PRO A 32 -1.55 0.52 1.36
N ALA A 33 -1.82 1.04 2.56
CA ALA A 33 -3.02 1.84 2.80
C ALA A 33 -2.99 3.19 2.09
N LEU A 34 -1.82 3.86 2.04
CA LEU A 34 -1.64 5.10 1.29
C LEU A 34 -1.74 4.88 -0.23
N VAL A 35 -1.20 3.77 -0.74
CA VAL A 35 -1.32 3.40 -2.14
C VAL A 35 -2.77 3.05 -2.49
N ALA A 36 -3.51 2.39 -1.58
CA ALA A 36 -4.94 2.10 -1.76
C ALA A 36 -5.75 3.38 -1.88
N PHE A 37 -5.48 4.34 -0.98
CA PHE A 37 -6.07 5.67 -1.03
C PHE A 37 -5.77 6.37 -2.35
N ALA A 38 -4.51 6.34 -2.80
CA ALA A 38 -4.12 6.96 -4.05
C ALA A 38 -4.80 6.31 -5.28
N ALA A 39 -4.96 4.99 -5.28
CA ALA A 39 -5.61 4.22 -6.35
C ALA A 39 -7.09 4.58 -6.53
N LEU A 40 -7.79 4.81 -5.41
CA LEU A 40 -9.21 5.15 -5.38
C LEU A 40 -9.47 6.67 -5.53
N THR A 41 -8.46 7.51 -5.31
CA THR A 41 -8.62 8.98 -5.32
C THR A 41 -8.07 9.65 -6.58
N TYR A 42 -6.95 9.18 -7.13
CA TYR A 42 -6.26 9.85 -8.24
C TYR A 42 -6.54 9.23 -9.61
N ARG A 43 -6.11 9.93 -10.67
CA ARG A 43 -6.11 9.39 -12.04
C ARG A 43 -5.21 8.14 -12.15
N PRO A 44 -5.52 7.19 -13.06
CA PRO A 44 -4.81 5.92 -13.23
C PRO A 44 -3.29 6.07 -13.29
N GLY A 45 -2.79 6.98 -14.13
CA GLY A 45 -1.35 7.19 -14.31
C GLY A 45 -0.67 7.73 -13.06
N VAL A 46 -1.35 8.58 -12.29
CA VAL A 46 -0.82 9.13 -11.02
C VAL A 46 -0.82 8.06 -9.93
N ALA A 47 -1.89 7.27 -9.83
CA ALA A 47 -1.97 6.15 -8.89
C ALA A 47 -0.87 5.11 -9.14
N LEU A 48 -0.65 4.71 -10.40
CA LEU A 48 0.41 3.78 -10.76
C LEU A 48 1.81 4.35 -10.49
N GLY A 49 2.03 5.63 -10.78
CA GLY A 49 3.29 6.31 -10.47
C GLY A 49 3.58 6.34 -8.96
N LEU A 50 2.55 6.62 -8.14
CA LEU A 50 2.67 6.59 -6.68
C LEU A 50 2.89 5.17 -6.14
N ALA A 51 2.24 4.16 -6.71
CA ALA A 51 2.43 2.76 -6.34
C ALA A 51 3.86 2.27 -6.63
N LEU A 52 4.38 2.60 -7.82
CA LEU A 52 5.76 2.31 -8.20
C LEU A 52 6.75 3.05 -7.30
N ALA A 53 6.53 4.36 -7.07
CA ALA A 53 7.38 5.13 -6.17
C ALA A 53 7.40 4.50 -4.76
N ALA A 54 6.23 4.16 -4.21
CA ALA A 54 6.12 3.54 -2.89
C ALA A 54 6.90 2.22 -2.80
N GLY A 55 6.70 1.31 -3.77
CA GLY A 55 7.40 0.01 -3.76
C GLY A 55 8.89 0.12 -4.05
N LEU A 56 9.32 0.98 -4.96
CA LEU A 56 10.76 1.21 -5.19
C LEU A 56 11.44 1.82 -3.96
N THR A 57 10.75 2.70 -3.24
CA THR A 57 11.27 3.26 -1.98
C THR A 57 11.34 2.18 -0.90
N GLN A 58 10.35 1.28 -0.85
CA GLN A 58 10.34 0.14 0.06
C GLN A 58 11.48 -0.85 -0.25
N ASP A 59 11.69 -1.20 -1.51
CA ASP A 59 12.81 -2.05 -1.95
C ASP A 59 14.16 -1.41 -1.59
N ALA A 60 14.32 -0.11 -1.81
CA ALA A 60 15.54 0.62 -1.48
C ALA A 60 15.85 0.64 0.04
N LEU A 61 14.81 0.72 0.88
CA LEU A 61 14.95 0.77 2.35
C LEU A 61 15.06 -0.61 3.00
N SER A 62 14.47 -1.65 2.39
CA SER A 62 14.40 -3.01 2.96
C SER A 62 15.61 -3.89 2.62
N ALA A 63 16.57 -3.39 1.83
CA ALA A 63 17.66 -4.19 1.26
C ALA A 63 17.18 -5.45 0.49
N GLY A 64 15.93 -5.41 0.01
CA GLY A 64 15.31 -6.49 -0.76
C GLY A 64 15.66 -6.39 -2.25
N PRO A 65 15.27 -7.39 -3.06
CA PRO A 65 15.48 -7.35 -4.50
C PRO A 65 14.75 -6.15 -5.12
N PHE A 66 15.51 -5.28 -5.77
CA PHE A 66 15.01 -4.03 -6.30
C PHE A 66 13.95 -4.25 -7.39
N GLY A 67 12.78 -3.64 -7.23
CA GLY A 67 11.70 -3.64 -8.22
C GLY A 67 10.60 -4.69 -7.99
N VAL A 68 10.78 -5.64 -7.08
CA VAL A 68 9.79 -6.71 -6.85
C VAL A 68 8.57 -6.18 -6.11
N THR A 69 8.75 -5.36 -5.06
CA THR A 69 7.60 -4.75 -4.37
C THR A 69 6.99 -3.61 -5.18
N GLY A 70 7.82 -2.88 -5.94
CA GLY A 70 7.36 -1.89 -6.93
C GLY A 70 6.37 -2.48 -7.94
N LEU A 71 6.74 -3.60 -8.58
CA LEU A 71 5.86 -4.29 -9.52
C LEU A 71 4.61 -4.84 -8.84
N ALA A 72 4.72 -5.39 -7.64
CA ALA A 72 3.55 -5.92 -6.93
C ALA A 72 2.54 -4.82 -6.58
N PHE A 73 3.00 -3.68 -6.06
CA PHE A 73 2.13 -2.54 -5.81
C PHE A 73 1.53 -2.00 -7.11
N ALA A 74 2.30 -1.91 -8.19
CA ALA A 74 1.79 -1.46 -9.48
C ALA A 74 0.70 -2.41 -10.02
N THR A 75 0.91 -3.72 -9.94
CA THR A 75 -0.02 -4.74 -10.43
C THR A 75 -1.32 -4.74 -9.63
N VAL A 76 -1.23 -4.68 -8.31
CA VAL A 76 -2.43 -4.60 -7.46
C VAL A 76 -3.15 -3.27 -7.63
N THR A 77 -2.41 -2.16 -7.71
CA THR A 77 -2.98 -0.82 -7.97
C THR A 77 -3.70 -0.79 -9.31
N PHE A 78 -3.13 -1.43 -10.33
CA PHE A 78 -3.78 -1.55 -11.63
C PHE A 78 -5.11 -2.32 -11.52
N GLY A 79 -5.12 -3.43 -10.78
CA GLY A 79 -6.35 -4.17 -10.49
C GLY A 79 -7.40 -3.32 -9.77
N ILE A 80 -6.99 -2.55 -8.76
CA ILE A 80 -7.89 -1.61 -8.04
C ILE A 80 -8.39 -0.52 -8.99
N VAL A 81 -7.55 0.03 -9.86
CA VAL A 81 -7.92 1.07 -10.83
C VAL A 81 -8.90 0.56 -11.88
N LEU A 82 -8.82 -0.71 -12.28
CA LEU A 82 -9.82 -1.32 -13.16
C LEU A 82 -11.13 -1.60 -12.42
N ALA A 83 -11.05 -1.98 -11.15
CA ALA A 83 -12.21 -2.36 -10.36
C ALA A 83 -12.93 -1.18 -9.69
N ARG A 84 -12.29 0.00 -9.60
CA ARG A 84 -12.85 1.18 -8.92
C ARG A 84 -14.13 1.73 -9.57
N ASP A 85 -14.37 1.44 -10.84
CA ASP A 85 -15.62 1.84 -11.50
C ASP A 85 -16.79 0.95 -11.07
N ILE A 86 -16.49 -0.23 -10.53
CA ILE A 86 -17.46 -1.19 -9.97
C ILE A 86 -17.60 -1.00 -8.45
N PHE A 87 -16.51 -0.61 -7.79
CA PHE A 87 -16.46 -0.45 -6.33
C PHE A 87 -16.61 1.01 -5.93
N ASP A 88 -17.68 1.29 -5.19
CA ASP A 88 -17.90 2.60 -4.60
C ASP A 88 -16.90 2.82 -3.43
N ARG A 89 -16.07 3.85 -3.58
CA ARG A 89 -14.91 4.13 -2.71
C ARG A 89 -15.33 4.59 -1.32
N ASP A 90 -16.56 5.08 -1.19
CA ASP A 90 -17.09 5.64 0.04
C ASP A 90 -17.54 4.52 1.00
N LEU A 91 -17.62 3.27 0.52
CA LEU A 91 -17.85 2.13 1.39
C LEU A 91 -16.56 1.70 2.12
N PRO A 92 -16.61 1.56 3.46
CA PRO A 92 -15.45 1.15 4.25
C PRO A 92 -14.95 -0.25 3.87
N TRP A 93 -15.83 -1.13 3.37
CA TRP A 93 -15.44 -2.45 2.86
C TRP A 93 -14.53 -2.36 1.62
N THR A 94 -14.80 -1.44 0.70
CA THR A 94 -13.95 -1.21 -0.49
C THR A 94 -12.55 -0.76 -0.08
N GLN A 95 -12.47 0.12 0.91
CA GLN A 95 -11.21 0.61 1.47
C GLN A 95 -10.44 -0.52 2.15
N MET A 96 -11.13 -1.35 2.94
CA MET A 96 -10.54 -2.53 3.57
C MET A 96 -9.98 -3.51 2.53
N VAL A 97 -10.75 -3.84 1.49
CA VAL A 97 -10.32 -4.77 0.44
C VAL A 97 -9.14 -4.21 -0.36
N ALA A 98 -9.16 -2.92 -0.71
CA ALA A 98 -8.06 -2.30 -1.45
C ALA A 98 -6.75 -2.31 -0.64
N GLY A 99 -6.79 -1.98 0.65
CA GLY A 99 -5.60 -2.05 1.50
C GLY A 99 -5.16 -3.48 1.81
N ALA A 100 -6.10 -4.42 1.97
CA ALA A 100 -5.81 -5.84 2.11
C ALA A 100 -5.10 -6.39 0.87
N ALA A 101 -5.58 -6.03 -0.32
CA ALA A 101 -5.01 -6.45 -1.58
C ALA A 101 -3.59 -5.91 -1.76
N LEU A 102 -3.36 -4.64 -1.42
CA LEU A 102 -2.03 -4.03 -1.53
C LEU A 102 -1.04 -4.59 -0.51
N ALA A 103 -1.48 -4.80 0.74
CA ALA A 103 -0.63 -5.38 1.78
C ALA A 103 -0.34 -6.87 1.48
N GLY A 104 -1.36 -7.61 1.02
CA GLY A 104 -1.21 -8.97 0.55
C GLY A 104 -0.30 -9.07 -0.67
N GLY A 105 -0.38 -8.13 -1.61
CA GLY A 105 0.51 -8.05 -2.77
C GLY A 105 1.96 -7.80 -2.40
N ALA A 106 2.23 -6.86 -1.49
CA ALA A 106 3.58 -6.60 -0.98
C ALA A 106 4.15 -7.80 -0.21
N ALA A 107 3.33 -8.45 0.62
CA ALA A 107 3.75 -9.62 1.36
C ALA A 107 3.95 -10.85 0.44
N LEU A 108 3.14 -11.01 -0.60
CA LEU A 108 3.34 -12.01 -1.66
C LEU A 108 4.64 -11.77 -2.43
N ALA A 109 4.97 -10.51 -2.73
CA ALA A 109 6.25 -10.15 -3.35
C ALA A 109 7.45 -10.50 -2.45
N GLY A 110 7.39 -10.13 -1.17
CA GLY A 110 8.45 -10.47 -0.21
C GLY A 110 8.61 -11.97 0.01
N SER A 111 7.49 -12.69 0.08
CA SER A 111 7.47 -14.15 0.28
C SER A 111 7.88 -14.93 -0.98
N ALA A 112 7.52 -14.46 -2.18
CA ALA A 112 8.02 -14.99 -3.45
C ALA A 112 9.52 -14.74 -3.63
N ALA A 113 10.03 -13.57 -3.24
CA ALA A 113 11.47 -13.30 -3.20
C ALA A 113 12.22 -14.20 -2.22
N ALA A 114 11.58 -14.59 -1.11
CA ALA A 114 12.12 -15.53 -0.12
C ALA A 114 11.88 -17.01 -0.47
N GLY A 115 11.12 -17.32 -1.52
CA GLY A 115 10.83 -18.68 -1.97
C GLY A 115 9.82 -19.47 -1.11
N PHE A 116 9.11 -18.83 -0.18
CA PHE A 116 8.17 -19.50 0.73
C PHE A 116 6.93 -18.66 1.00
N PHE A 117 5.75 -19.22 0.73
CA PHE A 117 4.48 -18.64 1.16
C PHE A 117 4.34 -18.79 2.68
N SER A 118 4.36 -17.66 3.41
CA SER A 118 4.32 -17.66 4.87
C SER A 118 2.98 -17.14 5.39
N TRP A 119 2.52 -17.68 6.52
CA TRP A 119 1.32 -17.21 7.22
C TRP A 119 1.39 -15.71 7.57
N GLN A 120 2.61 -15.15 7.63
CA GLN A 120 2.86 -13.73 7.86
C GLN A 120 2.27 -12.87 6.73
N ALA A 121 2.18 -13.39 5.49
CA ALA A 121 1.55 -12.66 4.38
C ALA A 121 0.04 -12.49 4.58
N LEU A 122 -0.63 -13.51 5.13
CA LEU A 122 -2.04 -13.43 5.52
C LEU A 122 -2.24 -12.46 6.70
N ALA A 123 -1.35 -12.49 7.68
CA ALA A 123 -1.40 -11.57 8.82
C ALA A 123 -1.16 -10.10 8.40
N LEU A 124 -0.22 -9.85 7.48
CA LEU A 124 0.04 -8.53 6.90
C LEU A 124 -1.13 -8.03 6.07
N ALA A 125 -1.75 -8.90 5.24
CA ALA A 125 -2.96 -8.55 4.50
C ALA A 125 -4.12 -8.19 5.44
N GLY A 126 -4.31 -8.95 6.52
CA GLY A 126 -5.33 -8.67 7.54
C GLY A 126 -5.09 -7.37 8.31
N LEU A 127 -3.85 -7.10 8.72
CA LEU A 127 -3.48 -5.84 9.37
C LEU A 127 -3.63 -4.64 8.42
N GLY A 128 -3.22 -4.81 7.16
CA GLY A 128 -3.41 -3.83 6.11
C GLY A 128 -4.88 -3.46 5.97
N ALA A 129 -5.76 -4.46 5.87
CA ALA A 129 -7.21 -4.29 5.79
C ALA A 129 -7.79 -3.47 6.95
N LEU A 130 -7.32 -3.75 8.17
CA LEU A 130 -7.79 -3.11 9.41
C LEU A 130 -7.41 -1.62 9.46
N TRP A 131 -6.23 -1.25 8.97
CA TRP A 131 -5.75 0.13 9.04
C TRP A 131 -6.16 1.01 7.85
N THR A 132 -6.53 0.44 6.71
CA THR A 132 -6.96 1.21 5.53
C THR A 132 -8.10 2.21 5.80
N PRO A 133 -9.21 1.85 6.47
CA PRO A 133 -10.29 2.79 6.72
C PRO A 133 -9.86 3.94 7.65
N VAL A 134 -8.94 3.69 8.59
CA VAL A 134 -8.38 4.75 9.45
C VAL A 134 -7.57 5.75 8.62
N VAL A 135 -6.76 5.26 7.68
CA VAL A 135 -5.99 6.12 6.77
C VAL A 135 -6.91 6.95 5.87
N PHE A 136 -8.00 6.36 5.37
CA PHE A 136 -9.02 7.07 4.59
C PHE A 136 -9.67 8.20 5.40
N LEU A 137 -10.09 7.92 6.64
CA LEU A 137 -10.68 8.94 7.52
C LEU A 137 -9.70 10.10 7.80
N THR A 138 -8.42 9.80 8.01
CA THR A 138 -7.40 10.86 8.17
C THR A 138 -7.09 11.61 6.87
N GLY A 139 -7.11 10.91 5.73
CA GLY A 139 -6.85 11.50 4.42
C GLY A 139 -7.97 12.45 3.99
N ASP A 140 -9.22 12.08 4.24
CA ASP A 140 -10.39 12.93 3.96
C ASP A 140 -10.41 14.17 4.84
N ALA A 141 -10.04 14.04 6.13
CA ALA A 141 -9.94 15.17 7.07
C ALA A 141 -8.84 16.19 6.70
N CYS A 142 -7.81 15.78 5.97
CA CYS A 142 -6.79 16.69 5.42
C CYS A 142 -7.16 17.26 4.04
N SER A 143 -8.29 16.83 3.46
CA SER A 143 -8.74 17.26 2.13
C SER A 143 -9.88 18.29 2.15
N SER A 144 -10.50 18.53 3.32
CA SER A 144 -11.58 19.50 3.54
C SER A 144 -11.11 20.90 3.93
#